data_AF-D6TL81-F1
#
_entry.id   AF-D6TL81-F1
#
_cell.length_a   1.000
_cell.length_b   1.000
_cell.length_c   1.000
_cell.angle_alpha   90.00
_cell.angle_beta   90.00
_cell.angle_gamma   90.00
#
_symmetry.space_group_name_H-M   'P 1'
#
loop_
_entity.id
_entity.type
_entity.pdbx_description
1 polymer ?
#
loop_
_entity_poly.entity_id
_entity_poly.type
_entity_poly.pdbx_seq_one_letter_code
_entity_poly.pdbx_strand_id
1 'polypeptide(L)'
;MQGRQGQGGESWEKLASKKMAALNGTGKVPAIPQRPPGMVRVNQPPPTPRVGRPKRETPQPKTFRKAVFVVAAILLVCAVFGFFVAMNLFQGIAAGSGPAGTNTSFLSALSTRDYAQAYRTLGPSITIQLSEGDFTHQAQASDKCYGAITDYTEVAGSATNDGNTQSYSYTIKREHLQQTYELKFTLVKDQDGTWKISDYGNDLGPKGLKDLPACKS
;
A
#
# COMPACT_ATOMS: atom_id res chain seq x y z
N MET A 1 -8.58 49.61 -2.52
CA MET A 1 -8.60 48.91 -3.82
C MET A 1 -8.92 47.45 -3.48
N GLN A 2 -10.16 46.97 -3.39
CA GLN A 2 -11.21 46.80 -4.41
C GLN A 2 -10.72 46.25 -5.75
N GLY A 3 -11.20 45.03 -6.06
CA GLY A 3 -11.27 44.39 -7.38
C GLY A 3 -10.47 43.09 -7.46
N ARG A 4 -10.93 41.98 -8.04
CA ARG A 4 -12.25 41.52 -8.53
C ARG A 4 -12.08 40.04 -8.92
N GLN A 5 -13.13 39.26 -8.66
CA GLN A 5 -13.62 38.02 -9.28
C GLN A 5 -12.81 37.31 -10.40
N GLY A 6 -12.90 35.97 -10.40
CA GLY A 6 -13.38 35.27 -11.61
C GLY A 6 -13.00 33.80 -11.74
N GLN A 7 -14.04 32.94 -11.74
CA GLN A 7 -14.20 31.63 -12.41
C GLN A 7 -13.19 30.50 -12.09
N GLY A 8 -13.55 29.24 -11.96
CA GLY A 8 -14.73 28.49 -12.41
C GLY A 8 -14.24 27.12 -12.87
N GLY A 9 -14.77 26.03 -12.32
CA GLY A 9 -14.30 24.67 -12.65
C GLY A 9 -15.11 23.59 -11.92
N GLU A 10 -16.27 23.29 -12.49
CA GLU A 10 -17.24 22.25 -12.11
C GLU A 10 -16.64 20.83 -12.21
N SER A 11 -16.71 19.99 -11.17
CA SER A 11 -17.81 19.04 -10.88
C SER A 11 -18.03 17.95 -11.95
N TRP A 12 -17.30 16.82 -11.85
CA TRP A 12 -17.53 15.64 -12.73
C TRP A 12 -17.48 14.23 -12.10
N GLU A 13 -17.46 14.03 -10.77
CA GLU A 13 -17.22 12.67 -10.22
C GLU A 13 -18.32 12.02 -9.38
N LYS A 14 -19.59 12.46 -9.43
CA LYS A 14 -20.66 11.83 -8.64
C LYS A 14 -21.94 11.50 -9.40
N LEU A 15 -21.88 10.67 -10.45
CA LEU A 15 -23.10 10.14 -11.10
C LEU A 15 -22.98 8.70 -11.63
N ALA A 16 -22.21 7.80 -11.00
CA ALA A 16 -22.15 6.39 -11.40
C ALA A 16 -22.98 5.43 -10.50
N SER A 17 -23.97 5.94 -9.76
CA SER A 17 -24.75 5.10 -8.83
C SER A 17 -26.21 5.54 -8.71
N LYS A 18 -26.98 5.42 -9.79
CA LYS A 18 -28.46 5.32 -9.75
C LYS A 18 -28.99 5.23 -11.18
N LYS A 19 -29.34 4.03 -11.64
CA LYS A 19 -30.41 3.76 -12.62
C LYS A 19 -30.40 2.28 -13.01
N MET A 20 -31.06 1.44 -12.22
CA MET A 20 -31.80 0.28 -12.72
C MET A 20 -32.93 -0.01 -11.74
N ALA A 21 -34.02 0.74 -11.86
CA ALA A 21 -35.29 0.42 -11.24
C ALA A 21 -36.42 0.88 -12.17
N ALA A 22 -37.36 -0.03 -12.39
CA ALA A 22 -38.71 0.14 -12.93
C ALA A 22 -38.85 0.48 -14.43
N LEU A 23 -38.96 -0.55 -15.27
CA LEU A 23 -39.84 -0.50 -16.45
C LEU A 23 -41.10 -1.29 -16.11
N ASN A 24 -42.05 -0.58 -15.52
CA ASN A 24 -43.40 -1.04 -15.23
C ASN A 24 -44.19 -1.10 -16.53
N GLY A 25 -44.87 -2.22 -16.75
CA GLY A 25 -45.67 -2.46 -17.94
C GLY A 25 -46.90 -1.58 -18.02
N THR A 26 -47.17 -1.05 -19.21
CA THR A 26 -48.47 -0.49 -19.58
C THR A 26 -48.97 -1.23 -20.81
N GLY A 27 -49.83 -2.24 -20.58
CA GLY A 27 -50.55 -2.93 -21.63
C GLY A 27 -51.52 -1.98 -22.32
N LYS A 28 -51.20 -1.59 -23.55
CA LYS A 28 -52.17 -1.00 -24.48
C LYS A 28 -52.60 -2.10 -25.43
N VAL A 29 -53.84 -2.57 -25.29
CA VAL A 29 -54.45 -3.49 -26.25
C VAL A 29 -54.70 -2.68 -27.53
N PRO A 30 -54.15 -3.08 -28.69
CA PRO A 30 -54.41 -2.37 -29.94
C PRO A 30 -55.90 -2.52 -30.32
N ALA A 31 -56.52 -1.42 -30.75
CA ALA A 31 -57.88 -1.42 -31.28
C ALA A 31 -57.94 -2.25 -32.57
N ILE A 32 -58.81 -3.27 -32.60
CA ILE A 32 -59.02 -4.11 -33.79
C ILE A 32 -59.86 -3.29 -34.79
N PRO A 33 -59.38 -3.02 -36.01
CA PRO A 33 -60.15 -2.27 -37.01
C PRO A 33 -61.40 -3.05 -37.42
N GLN A 34 -62.53 -2.34 -37.51
CA GLN A 34 -63.80 -2.93 -37.95
C GLN A 34 -63.74 -3.29 -39.44
N ARG A 35 -64.29 -4.47 -39.78
CA ARG A 35 -64.25 -5.06 -41.13
C ARG A 35 -65.26 -4.36 -42.06
N PRO A 36 -64.88 -4.02 -43.30
CA PRO A 36 -65.81 -3.46 -44.28
C PRO A 36 -66.95 -4.42 -44.68
N PRO A 37 -68.14 -3.91 -45.05
CA PRO A 37 -69.28 -4.72 -45.47
C PRO A 37 -68.98 -5.49 -46.77
N GLY A 38 -69.38 -6.77 -46.85
CA GLY A 38 -69.33 -7.58 -48.08
C GLY A 38 -68.25 -8.68 -48.13
N MET A 39 -67.37 -8.81 -47.13
CA MET A 39 -66.43 -9.93 -47.08
C MET A 39 -67.07 -11.19 -46.48
N VAL A 40 -67.14 -12.25 -47.29
CA VAL A 40 -67.58 -13.59 -46.88
C VAL A 40 -66.70 -14.14 -45.74
N ARG A 41 -67.32 -14.77 -44.75
CA ARG A 41 -66.68 -15.32 -43.56
C ARG A 41 -66.03 -16.66 -43.92
N VAL A 42 -64.70 -16.72 -43.94
CA VAL A 42 -63.96 -17.99 -44.08
C VAL A 42 -64.02 -18.69 -42.72
N ASN A 43 -64.93 -19.66 -42.58
CA ASN A 43 -65.28 -20.25 -41.28
C ASN A 43 -64.30 -21.32 -40.77
N GLN A 44 -63.27 -21.71 -41.53
CA GLN A 44 -62.36 -22.75 -41.07
C GLN A 44 -60.97 -22.59 -41.69
N PRO A 45 -59.93 -22.25 -40.90
CA PRO A 45 -58.57 -22.34 -41.39
C PRO A 45 -58.20 -23.82 -41.63
N PRO A 46 -57.39 -24.12 -42.66
CA PRO A 46 -56.98 -25.49 -42.96
C PRO A 46 -56.22 -26.12 -41.78
N PRO A 47 -56.40 -27.43 -41.52
CA PRO A 47 -55.74 -28.12 -40.42
C PRO A 47 -54.22 -28.14 -40.65
N THR A 48 -53.49 -27.26 -39.97
CA THR A 48 -52.02 -27.26 -40.01
C THR A 48 -51.46 -28.32 -39.05
N PRO A 49 -50.47 -29.13 -39.47
CA PRO A 49 -49.77 -30.07 -38.60
C PRO A 49 -49.14 -29.38 -37.38
N ARG A 50 -49.44 -29.89 -36.18
CA ARG A 50 -48.97 -29.31 -34.92
C ARG A 50 -47.52 -29.71 -34.67
N VAL A 51 -46.59 -28.77 -34.89
CA VAL A 51 -45.16 -28.98 -34.59
C VAL A 51 -44.96 -29.03 -33.07
N GLY A 52 -44.22 -30.02 -32.58
CA GLY A 52 -43.92 -30.18 -31.16
C GLY A 52 -43.19 -28.97 -30.59
N ARG A 53 -43.79 -28.30 -29.60
CA ARG A 53 -43.19 -27.15 -28.92
C ARG A 53 -41.97 -27.63 -28.10
N PRO A 54 -40.78 -27.02 -28.25
CA PRO A 54 -39.61 -27.37 -27.43
C PRO A 54 -39.91 -27.11 -25.95
N LYS A 55 -39.68 -28.12 -25.10
CA LYS A 55 -39.75 -27.99 -23.64
C LYS A 55 -38.61 -27.08 -23.18
N ARG A 56 -38.95 -26.01 -22.48
CA ARG A 56 -37.98 -25.10 -21.85
C ARG A 56 -37.30 -25.84 -20.70
N GLU A 57 -36.02 -26.11 -20.81
CA GLU A 57 -35.21 -26.59 -19.69
C GLU A 57 -35.23 -25.55 -18.58
N THR A 58 -35.65 -25.95 -17.39
CA THR A 58 -35.56 -25.13 -16.19
C THR A 58 -34.09 -24.98 -15.80
N PRO A 59 -33.58 -23.75 -15.57
CA PRO A 59 -32.20 -23.56 -15.16
C PRO A 59 -31.98 -24.22 -13.79
N GLN A 60 -31.05 -25.17 -13.73
CA GLN A 60 -30.64 -25.77 -12.46
C GLN A 60 -30.00 -24.71 -11.54
N PRO A 61 -30.31 -24.71 -10.24
CA PRO A 61 -29.69 -23.79 -9.29
C PRO A 61 -28.21 -24.13 -9.13
N LYS A 62 -27.33 -23.28 -9.67
CA LYS A 62 -25.88 -23.42 -9.56
C LYS A 62 -25.44 -23.29 -8.10
N THR A 63 -24.51 -24.16 -7.73
CA THR A 63 -23.96 -24.39 -6.39
C THR A 63 -23.22 -23.17 -5.83
N PHE A 64 -23.97 -22.19 -5.31
CA PHE A 64 -23.43 -20.95 -4.74
C PHE A 64 -22.41 -21.21 -3.61
N ARG A 65 -22.60 -22.29 -2.83
CA ARG A 65 -21.66 -22.70 -1.77
C ARG A 65 -20.27 -23.04 -2.30
N LYS A 66 -20.18 -23.71 -3.46
CA LYS A 66 -18.87 -24.05 -4.06
C LYS A 66 -18.13 -22.79 -4.57
N ALA A 67 -18.88 -21.81 -5.09
CA ALA A 67 -18.29 -20.55 -5.55
C ALA A 67 -17.73 -19.73 -4.37
N VAL A 68 -18.43 -19.68 -3.22
CA VAL A 68 -17.96 -18.98 -2.03
C VAL A 68 -16.67 -19.60 -1.47
N PHE A 69 -16.57 -20.94 -1.44
CA PHE A 69 -15.34 -21.60 -0.99
C PHE A 69 -14.15 -21.33 -1.91
N VAL A 70 -14.35 -21.29 -3.22
CA VAL A 70 -13.28 -20.97 -4.18
C VAL A 70 -12.80 -19.53 -3.99
N VAL A 71 -13.71 -18.57 -3.83
CA VAL A 71 -13.33 -17.16 -3.60
C VAL A 71 -12.61 -16.98 -2.26
N ALA A 72 -13.08 -17.63 -1.20
CA ALA A 72 -12.43 -17.58 0.11
C ALA A 72 -11.02 -18.19 0.08
N ALA A 73 -10.83 -19.31 -0.62
CA ALA A 73 -9.52 -19.93 -0.79
C ALA A 73 -8.55 -19.01 -1.56
N ILE A 74 -9.01 -18.35 -2.62
CA ILE A 74 -8.19 -17.40 -3.38
C ILE A 74 -7.78 -16.21 -2.49
N LEU A 75 -8.70 -15.64 -1.72
CA LEU A 75 -8.38 -14.52 -0.82
C LEU A 75 -7.36 -14.93 0.25
N LEU A 76 -7.47 -16.15 0.77
CA LEU A 76 -6.53 -16.66 1.78
C LEU A 76 -5.15 -16.89 1.18
N VAL A 77 -5.07 -17.45 -0.03
CA VAL A 77 -3.82 -17.57 -0.79
C VAL A 77 -3.22 -16.21 -1.09
N CYS A 78 -4.01 -15.23 -1.56
CA CYS A 78 -3.53 -13.88 -1.81
C CYS A 78 -3.05 -13.17 -0.54
N ALA A 79 -3.71 -13.37 0.60
CA ALA A 79 -3.28 -12.79 1.87
C ALA A 79 -1.95 -13.39 2.34
N VAL A 80 -1.79 -14.71 2.23
CA VAL A 80 -0.54 -15.40 2.60
C VAL A 80 0.59 -15.01 1.65
N PHE A 81 0.36 -15.01 0.33
CA PHE A 81 1.36 -14.59 -0.65
C PHE A 81 1.71 -13.10 -0.51
N GLY A 82 0.74 -12.22 -0.30
CA GLY A 82 0.97 -10.80 -0.06
C GLY A 82 1.82 -10.55 1.19
N PHE A 83 1.53 -11.27 2.28
CA PHE A 83 2.32 -11.20 3.51
C PHE A 83 3.74 -11.75 3.33
N PHE A 84 3.89 -12.88 2.63
CA PHE A 84 5.19 -13.49 2.37
C PHE A 84 6.07 -12.62 1.46
N VAL A 85 5.49 -12.02 0.41
CA VAL A 85 6.18 -11.08 -0.48
C VAL A 85 6.59 -9.83 0.29
N ALA A 86 5.73 -9.28 1.17
CA ALA A 86 6.07 -8.11 1.98
C ALA A 86 7.29 -8.36 2.88
N MET A 87 7.39 -9.53 3.53
CA MET A 87 8.56 -9.86 4.36
C MET A 87 9.85 -10.06 3.55
N ASN A 88 9.76 -10.62 2.34
CA ASN A 88 10.93 -10.91 1.50
C ASN A 88 11.38 -9.71 0.65
N LEU A 89 10.50 -8.74 0.36
CA LEU A 89 10.86 -7.52 -0.37
C LEU A 89 11.88 -6.69 0.40
N PHE A 90 11.83 -6.70 1.74
CA PHE A 90 12.78 -6.00 2.59
C PHE A 90 14.21 -6.58 2.54
N GLN A 91 14.35 -7.90 2.30
CA GLN A 91 15.68 -8.51 2.20
C GLN A 91 16.36 -8.24 0.85
N GLY A 92 15.58 -7.96 -0.21
CA GLY A 92 16.10 -7.70 -1.56
C GLY A 92 16.67 -6.30 -1.79
N ILE A 93 16.37 -5.33 -0.92
CA ILE A 93 16.86 -3.94 -1.04
C ILE A 93 18.31 -3.81 -0.53
N ALA A 94 18.76 -4.72 0.34
CA ALA A 94 20.10 -4.68 0.91
C ALA A 94 21.22 -5.15 -0.05
N ALA A 95 20.90 -5.90 -1.11
CA ALA A 95 21.91 -6.57 -1.95
C ALA A 95 22.36 -5.76 -3.19
N GLY A 96 21.93 -4.51 -3.36
CA GLY A 96 22.32 -3.70 -4.51
C GLY A 96 21.79 -2.28 -4.55
N SER A 97 21.26 -1.77 -3.44
CA SER A 97 20.85 -0.37 -3.37
C SER A 97 22.08 0.50 -3.11
N GLY A 98 22.16 1.63 -3.80
CA GLY A 98 23.22 2.62 -3.55
C GLY A 98 23.22 3.10 -2.08
N PRO A 99 24.13 3.99 -1.71
CA PRO A 99 24.32 4.38 -0.32
C PRO A 99 23.06 4.99 0.34
N ALA A 100 22.25 5.75 -0.41
CA ALA A 100 20.94 6.22 0.07
C ALA A 100 19.97 5.07 0.39
N GLY A 101 20.03 3.98 -0.36
CA GLY A 101 19.22 2.78 -0.13
C GLY A 101 19.65 1.98 1.09
N THR A 102 20.96 1.93 1.39
CA THR A 102 21.47 1.37 2.65
C THR A 102 20.94 2.16 3.85
N ASN A 103 21.00 3.50 3.81
CA ASN A 103 20.44 4.35 4.87
C ASN A 103 18.94 4.15 5.05
N THR A 104 18.20 4.11 3.94
CA THR A 104 16.75 3.88 3.97
C THR A 104 16.43 2.51 4.58
N SER A 105 17.21 1.48 4.23
CA SER A 105 17.06 0.14 4.80
C SER A 105 17.34 0.12 6.31
N PHE A 106 18.38 0.81 6.76
CA PHE A 106 18.71 0.95 8.17
C PHE A 106 17.60 1.69 8.96
N LEU A 107 17.18 2.85 8.48
CA LEU A 107 16.13 3.66 9.11
C LEU A 107 14.78 2.92 9.11
N SER A 108 14.48 2.19 8.03
CA SER A 108 13.30 1.35 7.98
C SER A 108 13.36 0.24 9.03
N ALA A 109 14.49 -0.47 9.14
CA ALA A 109 14.67 -1.52 10.13
C ALA A 109 14.56 -0.98 11.57
N LEU A 110 15.10 0.22 11.83
CA LEU A 110 14.90 0.91 13.11
C LEU A 110 13.43 1.26 13.36
N SER A 111 12.71 1.77 12.35
CA SER A 111 11.29 2.12 12.48
C SER A 111 10.39 0.91 12.77
N THR A 112 10.76 -0.27 12.23
CA THR A 112 10.04 -1.54 12.48
C THR A 112 10.58 -2.31 13.69
N ARG A 113 11.54 -1.74 14.43
CA ARG A 113 12.23 -2.37 15.57
C ARG A 113 12.93 -3.69 15.23
N ASP A 114 13.33 -3.86 13.98
CA ASP A 114 14.17 -4.98 13.52
C ASP A 114 15.65 -4.62 13.69
N TYR A 115 16.12 -4.64 14.94
CA TYR A 115 17.48 -4.24 15.28
C TYR A 115 18.54 -5.18 14.69
N ALA A 116 18.21 -6.45 14.49
CA ALA A 116 19.11 -7.41 13.85
C ALA A 116 19.34 -7.04 12.38
N GLN A 117 18.29 -6.66 11.64
CA GLN A 117 18.46 -6.17 10.26
C GLN A 117 19.20 -4.83 10.22
N ALA A 118 18.88 -3.90 11.13
CA ALA A 118 19.60 -2.64 11.22
C ALA A 118 21.11 -2.87 11.44
N TYR A 119 21.48 -3.76 12.37
CA TYR A 119 22.87 -4.11 12.65
C TYR A 119 23.61 -4.67 11.42
N ARG A 120 22.95 -5.48 10.58
CA ARG A 120 23.55 -6.06 9.36
C ARG A 120 23.92 -5.02 8.30
N THR A 121 23.33 -3.83 8.34
CA THR A 121 23.68 -2.71 7.45
C THR A 121 24.89 -1.91 7.93
N LEU A 122 25.30 -2.11 9.19
CA LEU A 122 26.48 -1.48 9.75
C LEU A 122 27.76 -2.10 9.19
N GLY A 123 28.78 -1.26 9.05
CA GLY A 123 30.10 -1.62 8.55
C GLY A 123 31.07 -1.97 9.67
N PRO A 124 32.26 -2.51 9.30
CA PRO A 124 33.27 -2.93 10.26
C PRO A 124 33.73 -1.84 11.24
N SER A 125 33.73 -0.56 10.84
CA SER A 125 34.12 0.54 11.75
C SER A 125 33.27 0.61 13.01
N ILE A 126 32.00 0.17 12.94
CA ILE A 126 31.10 0.11 14.09
C ILE A 126 31.09 -1.29 14.69
N THR A 127 30.93 -2.34 13.88
CA THR A 127 30.70 -3.71 14.37
C THR A 127 31.93 -4.34 15.04
N ILE A 128 33.13 -3.79 14.85
CA ILE A 128 34.33 -4.17 15.60
C ILE A 128 34.24 -3.71 17.07
N GLN A 129 33.58 -2.58 17.34
CA GLN A 129 33.52 -1.95 18.65
C GLN A 129 32.20 -2.19 19.38
N LEU A 130 31.12 -2.43 18.63
CA LEU A 130 29.77 -2.58 19.13
C LEU A 130 29.21 -3.91 18.67
N SER A 131 28.91 -4.81 19.60
CA SER A 131 28.27 -6.09 19.29
C SER A 131 26.81 -5.92 18.89
N GLU A 132 26.22 -6.91 18.22
CA GLU A 132 24.78 -6.91 17.88
C GLU A 132 23.89 -6.77 19.12
N GLY A 133 24.28 -7.43 20.22
CA GLY A 133 23.56 -7.35 21.49
C GLY A 133 23.61 -5.95 22.09
N ASP A 134 24.79 -5.33 22.12
CA ASP A 134 24.97 -3.98 22.67
C ASP A 134 24.26 -2.93 21.82
N PHE A 135 24.33 -3.05 20.49
CA PHE A 135 23.58 -2.21 19.56
C PHE A 135 22.07 -2.34 19.80
N THR A 136 21.58 -3.57 19.94
CA THR A 136 20.16 -3.84 20.21
C THR A 136 19.72 -3.21 21.53
N HIS A 137 20.52 -3.35 22.59
CA HIS A 137 20.26 -2.71 23.87
C HIS A 137 20.24 -1.18 23.76
N GLN A 138 21.19 -0.58 23.04
CA GLN A 138 21.23 0.87 22.81
C GLN A 138 20.00 1.36 22.03
N ALA A 139 19.60 0.64 20.98
CA ALA A 139 18.45 1.00 20.17
C ALA A 139 17.14 0.87 20.96
N GLN A 140 16.99 -0.20 21.73
CA GLN A 140 15.84 -0.37 22.64
C GLN A 140 15.78 0.70 23.72
N ALA A 141 16.92 1.09 24.29
CA ALA A 141 16.98 2.18 25.25
C ALA A 141 16.53 3.50 24.61
N SER A 142 16.97 3.77 23.38
CA SER A 142 16.54 4.95 22.60
C SER A 142 15.04 4.93 22.32
N ASP A 143 14.48 3.79 21.95
CA ASP A 143 13.04 3.62 21.70
C ASP A 143 12.21 3.77 22.97
N LYS A 144 12.70 3.27 24.11
CA LYS A 144 12.05 3.47 25.41
C LYS A 144 12.03 4.95 25.80
N CYS A 145 13.14 5.63 25.58
CA CYS A 145 13.33 7.05 25.83
C CYS A 145 12.44 7.96 24.98
N TYR A 146 12.56 7.79 23.67
CA TYR A 146 12.08 8.77 22.69
C TYR A 146 10.89 8.26 21.88
N GLY A 147 10.50 7.00 22.07
CA GLY A 147 9.50 6.32 21.25
C GLY A 147 10.11 5.75 19.97
N ALA A 148 9.34 4.93 19.25
CA ALA A 148 9.78 4.43 17.94
C ALA A 148 9.89 5.57 16.91
N ILE A 149 10.72 5.36 15.90
CA ILE A 149 10.76 6.22 14.73
C ILE A 149 9.44 6.07 13.97
N THR A 150 8.71 7.17 13.82
CA THR A 150 7.42 7.19 13.09
C THR A 150 7.57 7.72 11.67
N ASP A 151 8.59 8.54 11.43
CA ASP A 151 8.85 9.14 10.12
C ASP A 151 10.31 9.54 10.00
N TYR A 152 10.84 9.51 8.78
CA TYR A 152 12.18 9.96 8.46
C TYR A 152 12.24 10.50 7.03
N THR A 153 12.93 11.63 6.85
CA THR A 153 13.06 12.28 5.54
C THR A 153 14.49 12.72 5.31
N GLU A 154 15.03 12.46 4.12
CA GLU A 154 16.35 12.94 3.75
C GLU A 154 16.34 14.47 3.62
N VAL A 155 17.33 15.13 4.21
CA VAL A 155 17.53 16.57 4.08
C VAL A 155 18.03 16.86 2.66
N ALA A 156 17.26 17.64 1.91
CA ALA A 156 17.57 17.96 0.51
C ALA A 156 18.95 18.62 0.39
N GLY A 157 19.79 18.09 -0.52
CA GLY A 157 21.15 18.59 -0.75
C GLY A 157 22.17 18.23 0.33
N SER A 158 21.82 17.38 1.30
CA SER A 158 22.75 16.94 2.36
C SER A 158 23.78 15.89 1.90
N ALA A 159 23.55 15.29 0.73
CA ALA A 159 24.41 14.26 0.19
C ALA A 159 25.82 14.81 -0.13
N THR A 160 26.84 14.25 0.51
CA THR A 160 28.24 14.50 0.17
C THR A 160 28.86 13.24 -0.41
N ASN A 161 29.69 13.39 -1.44
CA ASN A 161 30.37 12.27 -2.09
C ASN A 161 31.88 12.54 -2.11
N ASP A 162 32.63 11.63 -1.50
CA ASP A 162 34.09 11.60 -1.47
C ASP A 162 34.58 10.21 -1.88
N GLY A 163 34.42 9.90 -3.17
CA GLY A 163 34.83 8.63 -3.77
C GLY A 163 34.07 7.43 -3.21
N ASN A 164 34.72 6.70 -2.31
CA ASN A 164 34.14 5.52 -1.65
C ASN A 164 33.41 5.85 -0.35
N THR A 165 33.34 7.13 0.03
CA THR A 165 32.63 7.60 1.21
C THR A 165 31.49 8.49 0.79
N GLN A 166 30.30 8.29 1.35
CA GLN A 166 29.17 9.19 1.15
C GLN A 166 28.51 9.52 2.49
N SER A 167 28.03 10.74 2.66
CA SER A 167 27.27 11.10 3.86
C SER A 167 25.92 11.69 3.48
N TYR A 168 24.94 11.46 4.35
CA TYR A 168 23.57 11.92 4.21
C TYR A 168 23.07 12.40 5.56
N SER A 169 22.14 13.35 5.55
CA SER A 169 21.46 13.79 6.76
C SER A 169 19.96 13.53 6.65
N TYR A 170 19.36 13.02 7.72
CA TYR A 170 17.94 12.70 7.78
C TYR A 170 17.29 13.42 8.96
N THR A 171 16.14 14.00 8.70
CA THR A 171 15.23 14.49 9.74
C THR A 171 14.42 13.32 10.27
N ILE A 172 14.53 13.05 11.56
CA ILE A 172 13.88 11.93 12.26
C ILE A 172 12.75 12.45 13.14
N LYS A 173 11.60 11.77 13.08
CA LYS A 173 10.47 11.96 13.99
C LYS A 173 10.27 10.70 14.82
N ARG A 174 10.15 10.87 16.14
CA ARG A 174 9.83 9.78 17.06
C ARG A 174 8.53 10.06 17.81
N GLU A 175 7.92 8.98 18.30
CA GLU A 175 6.59 9.00 18.93
C GLU A 175 6.52 9.89 20.18
N HIS A 176 7.54 9.89 21.05
CA HIS A 176 7.52 10.64 22.31
C HIS A 176 8.18 12.04 22.21
N LEU A 177 8.74 12.39 21.05
CA LEU A 177 9.37 13.69 20.84
C LEU A 177 8.44 14.63 20.08
N GLN A 178 8.25 15.84 20.59
CA GLN A 178 7.48 16.88 19.90
C GLN A 178 8.26 17.52 18.74
N GLN A 179 9.58 17.51 18.83
CA GLN A 179 10.47 18.09 17.83
C GLN A 179 11.21 16.99 17.08
N THR A 180 11.40 17.20 15.78
CA THR A 180 12.28 16.36 14.97
C THR A 180 13.73 16.70 15.26
N TYR A 181 14.62 15.77 14.95
CA TYR A 181 16.06 15.98 15.07
C TYR A 181 16.78 15.38 13.86
N GLU A 182 18.01 15.83 13.63
CA GLU A 182 18.79 15.41 12.48
C GLU A 182 19.80 14.33 12.87
N LEU A 183 19.83 13.24 12.10
CA LEU A 183 20.88 12.22 12.14
C LEU A 183 21.69 12.29 10.87
N LYS A 184 23.01 12.31 11.02
CA LYS A 184 23.96 12.24 9.91
C LYS A 184 24.53 10.83 9.84
N PHE A 185 24.43 10.21 8.68
CA PHE A 185 25.03 8.93 8.37
C PHE A 185 26.21 9.12 7.44
N THR A 186 27.29 8.39 7.70
CA THR A 186 28.42 8.24 6.77
C THR A 186 28.52 6.79 6.37
N LEU A 187 28.55 6.53 5.07
CA LEU A 187 28.66 5.22 4.48
C LEU A 187 29.99 5.09 3.77
N VAL A 188 30.56 3.91 3.86
CA VAL A 188 31.76 3.53 3.12
C VAL A 188 31.42 2.33 2.25
N LYS A 189 31.93 2.36 1.02
CA LYS A 189 31.86 1.22 0.11
C LYS A 189 32.89 0.19 0.52
N ASP A 190 32.42 -1.00 0.86
CA ASP A 190 33.25 -2.13 1.26
C ASP A 190 33.93 -2.78 0.02
N GLN A 191 34.86 -3.69 0.26
CA GLN A 191 35.68 -4.34 -0.76
C GLN A 191 34.85 -5.16 -1.77
N ASP A 192 33.71 -5.69 -1.33
CA ASP A 192 32.74 -6.40 -2.17
C ASP A 192 31.84 -5.46 -3.00
N GLY A 193 32.03 -4.14 -2.83
CA GLY A 193 31.28 -3.10 -3.50
C GLY A 193 29.93 -2.77 -2.83
N THR A 194 29.62 -3.37 -1.68
CA THR A 194 28.42 -3.06 -0.91
C THR A 194 28.60 -1.80 -0.08
N TRP A 195 27.53 -1.03 0.11
CA TRP A 195 27.56 0.16 0.96
C TRP A 195 27.18 -0.21 2.37
N LYS A 196 28.00 0.19 3.35
CA LYS A 196 27.78 -0.05 4.77
C LYS A 196 27.83 1.26 5.55
N ILE A 197 27.03 1.37 6.59
CA ILE A 197 27.06 2.53 7.50
C ILE A 197 28.32 2.43 8.35
N SER A 198 29.20 3.42 8.19
CA SER A 198 30.48 3.51 8.89
C SER A 198 30.41 4.41 10.13
N ASP A 199 29.45 5.34 10.16
CA ASP A 199 29.17 6.24 11.28
C ASP A 199 27.70 6.68 11.22
N TYR A 200 27.03 6.74 12.37
CA TYR A 200 25.70 7.33 12.54
C TYR A 200 25.69 8.38 13.67
N GLY A 201 26.87 8.82 14.10
CA GLY A 201 27.06 9.63 15.30
C GLY A 201 27.11 8.80 16.59
N ASN A 202 27.07 9.49 17.72
CA ASN A 202 27.27 8.88 19.04
C ASN A 202 26.03 8.17 19.60
N ASP A 203 24.84 8.45 19.06
CA ASP A 203 23.57 7.90 19.56
C ASP A 203 22.47 7.94 18.50
N LEU A 204 21.47 7.07 18.64
CA LEU A 204 20.28 7.02 17.77
C LEU A 204 19.21 8.04 18.19
N GLY A 205 19.45 8.81 19.25
CA GLY A 205 18.61 9.88 19.76
C GLY A 205 19.13 11.28 19.46
N PRO A 206 18.34 12.31 19.79
CA PRO A 206 18.76 13.70 19.64
C PRO A 206 19.97 14.05 20.52
N LYS A 207 20.90 14.85 19.98
CA LYS A 207 22.08 15.33 20.71
C LYS A 207 21.66 16.15 21.92
N GLY A 208 22.22 15.85 23.09
CA GLY A 208 22.06 16.66 24.31
C GLY A 208 20.78 16.43 25.11
N LEU A 209 19.93 15.47 24.73
CA LEU A 209 18.67 15.17 25.42
C LEU A 209 18.71 13.92 26.32
N LYS A 210 19.93 13.46 26.66
CA LYS A 210 20.16 12.36 27.63
C LYS A 210 19.58 12.64 29.02
N ASP A 211 19.26 13.90 29.31
CA ASP A 211 18.71 14.36 30.59
C ASP A 211 17.18 14.31 30.72
N LEU A 212 16.46 13.86 29.68
CA LEU A 212 15.01 13.66 29.79
C LEU A 212 14.69 12.66 30.91
N PRO A 213 13.68 12.90 31.75
CA PRO A 213 13.34 12.01 32.86
C PRO A 213 12.96 10.60 32.40
N ALA A 214 12.48 10.43 31.16
CA ALA A 214 12.23 9.12 30.54
C ALA A 214 13.51 8.33 30.19
N CYS A 215 14.68 8.99 30.23
CA CYS A 215 15.99 8.43 29.90
C CYS A 215 16.91 8.22 31.09
N LYS A 216 16.47 8.57 32.30
CA LYS A 216 17.20 8.26 33.53
C LYS A 216 16.83 6.85 33.98
N SER A 217 17.71 5.89 33.66
CA SER A 217 17.72 4.57 34.30
C SER A 217 18.33 4.65 35.70
#